data_AF-A0A8C5TCY0-F1
#
_entry.id   AF-A0A8C5TCY0-F1
#
_cell.length_a   1.000
_cell.length_b   1.000
_cell.length_c   1.000
_cell.angle_alpha   90.00
_cell.angle_beta   90.00
_cell.angle_gamma   90.00
#
_symmetry.space_group_name_H-M   'P 1'
#
loop_
_entity.id
_entity.type
_entity.pdbx_description
1 polymer ?
#
loop_
_entity_poly.entity_id
_entity_poly.type
_entity_poly.pdbx_seq_one_letter_code
_entity_poly.pdbx_strand_id
1 'polypeptide(L)'
;MYLPGRSYGGRAGAEGGSGPSLRYRPPCAPGAAPGSISPHVSPQRQREEPADTSDLSGEDDDDYVPYVPVKQRKQQMLQKLLQMRRKVVSEEEQRDSGSEQRGDEDDIPLGPQSNISLLDQHQHLKEKAEARKESAKEKQLKEEEKILESVAEGRALMSVKEMAKGITYDDPIKTSWRAPRYILGMSEARHDRVRKKYHILVEGEGIPPPIKSFKEMKFPAAILRGLKKKGIQQPTPIQIQGIPTILSGRDMIGIAFTGSGKTLVFTLPVIMFCLEQEKRLPFSKREGPYGLIICPSRELARQTHGILEYYCRLLQEDGLPPLRCALCIGGMSVKEQMETIKQ
;
A
#
# COMPACT_ATOMS: atom_id res chain seq x y z
N MET A 1 -30.09 12.37 16.34
CA MET A 1 -31.46 12.91 16.26
C MET A 1 -32.36 11.77 15.83
N TYR A 2 -33.35 11.46 16.66
CA TYR A 2 -34.10 10.19 16.71
C TYR A 2 -35.47 10.33 16.00
N LEU A 3 -36.03 9.18 15.58
CA LEU A 3 -37.46 8.88 15.24
C LEU A 3 -37.98 9.15 13.80
N PRO A 4 -39.11 8.52 13.37
CA PRO A 4 -39.59 7.15 13.64
C PRO A 4 -40.22 6.43 12.41
N GLY A 5 -40.47 5.13 12.56
CA GLY A 5 -41.24 4.30 11.63
C GLY A 5 -42.77 4.49 11.69
N ARG A 6 -43.45 3.98 10.66
CA ARG A 6 -44.90 3.76 10.64
C ARG A 6 -45.22 2.36 10.10
N SER A 7 -45.99 1.66 10.92
CA SER A 7 -46.75 0.44 10.63
C SER A 7 -48.10 0.82 10.01
N TYR A 8 -48.59 0.02 9.06
CA TYR A 8 -50.02 -0.14 8.79
C TYR A 8 -50.33 -1.61 8.51
N GLY A 9 -51.25 -2.17 9.30
CA GLY A 9 -51.97 -3.38 8.99
C GLY A 9 -53.31 -3.08 8.34
N GLY A 10 -53.83 -4.02 7.56
CA GLY A 10 -55.17 -3.99 6.99
C GLY A 10 -55.54 -5.34 6.38
N ARG A 11 -56.57 -5.98 6.95
CA ARG A 11 -57.15 -7.28 6.56
C ARG A 11 -58.06 -7.17 5.33
N ALA A 12 -58.25 -8.33 4.68
CA ALA A 12 -59.54 -8.97 4.35
C ALA A 12 -59.77 -9.27 2.86
N GLY A 13 -60.33 -10.47 2.60
CA GLY A 13 -61.03 -10.79 1.35
C GLY A 13 -60.61 -12.14 0.75
N ALA A 14 -61.25 -13.22 1.17
CA ALA A 14 -61.25 -14.51 0.49
C ALA A 14 -62.59 -14.70 -0.20
N GLU A 15 -62.61 -14.98 -1.50
CA GLU A 15 -63.70 -15.66 -2.21
C GLU A 15 -63.13 -16.46 -3.39
N GLY A 16 -63.76 -17.61 -3.66
CA GLY A 16 -63.26 -18.67 -4.53
C GLY A 16 -63.71 -18.56 -5.99
N GLY A 17 -63.14 -19.45 -6.82
CA GLY A 17 -63.45 -19.54 -8.25
C GLY A 17 -62.65 -20.64 -8.95
N SER A 18 -63.29 -21.81 -9.08
CA SER A 18 -63.15 -22.92 -10.06
C SER A 18 -62.10 -22.86 -11.19
N GLY A 19 -61.48 -24.04 -11.48
CA GLY A 19 -60.40 -24.31 -12.45
C GLY A 19 -60.74 -24.19 -13.96
N PRO A 20 -60.01 -24.82 -14.92
CA PRO A 20 -59.36 -26.15 -14.87
C PRO A 20 -57.85 -26.17 -15.25
N SER A 21 -57.03 -27.01 -14.62
CA SER A 21 -56.51 -28.31 -15.11
C SER A 21 -55.92 -28.34 -16.52
N LEU A 22 -54.58 -28.28 -16.61
CA LEU A 22 -53.83 -28.86 -17.73
C LEU A 22 -52.74 -29.77 -17.19
N ARG A 23 -52.85 -31.03 -17.62
CA ARG A 23 -52.07 -32.21 -17.23
C ARG A 23 -50.69 -32.14 -17.87
N TYR A 24 -49.64 -32.43 -17.11
CA TYR A 24 -48.39 -32.96 -17.66
C TYR A 24 -48.12 -34.32 -17.00
N ARG A 25 -48.18 -35.38 -17.81
CA ARG A 25 -47.71 -36.72 -17.45
C ARG A 25 -46.28 -36.91 -18.00
N PRO A 26 -45.36 -37.50 -17.21
CA PRO A 26 -44.17 -38.23 -17.72
C PRO A 26 -44.64 -39.64 -18.21
N PRO A 27 -43.82 -40.59 -18.73
CA PRO A 27 -42.37 -40.81 -18.54
C PRO A 27 -41.60 -41.35 -19.78
N CYS A 28 -40.30 -41.65 -19.65
CA CYS A 28 -39.66 -42.93 -20.06
C CYS A 28 -38.11 -42.85 -20.06
N ALA A 29 -37.49 -43.75 -19.30
CA ALA A 29 -36.19 -44.40 -19.54
C ALA A 29 -36.49 -45.93 -19.62
N PRO A 30 -35.59 -46.91 -19.91
CA PRO A 30 -34.11 -46.88 -20.01
C PRO A 30 -33.49 -47.80 -21.11
N GLY A 31 -32.15 -47.94 -21.11
CA GLY A 31 -31.38 -49.03 -21.77
C GLY A 31 -30.35 -48.51 -22.80
N ALA A 32 -29.13 -49.02 -22.96
CA ALA A 32 -28.35 -50.07 -22.31
C ALA A 32 -26.85 -49.86 -22.69
N ALA A 33 -25.91 -50.27 -21.82
CA ALA A 33 -24.51 -50.59 -22.14
C ALA A 33 -24.40 -52.14 -22.34
N PRO A 34 -23.33 -52.77 -22.88
CA PRO A 34 -21.91 -52.54 -22.54
C PRO A 34 -20.89 -52.74 -23.70
N GLY A 35 -19.60 -52.46 -23.43
CA GLY A 35 -18.49 -52.81 -24.32
C GLY A 35 -17.12 -52.45 -23.72
N SER A 36 -16.50 -53.43 -23.07
CA SER A 36 -15.18 -53.38 -22.42
C SER A 36 -14.09 -53.96 -23.32
N ILE A 37 -12.98 -53.25 -23.54
CA ILE A 37 -11.66 -53.83 -23.86
C ILE A 37 -10.58 -52.96 -23.17
N SER A 38 -9.73 -53.61 -22.37
CA SER A 38 -8.62 -53.03 -21.59
C SER A 38 -7.28 -53.09 -22.36
N PRO A 39 -6.09 -52.90 -21.75
CA PRO A 39 -5.18 -51.81 -22.09
C PRO A 39 -3.90 -52.27 -22.81
N HIS A 40 -3.23 -51.38 -23.53
CA HIS A 40 -1.87 -51.61 -24.03
C HIS A 40 -0.88 -50.66 -23.35
N VAL A 41 0.18 -51.26 -22.83
CA VAL A 41 1.25 -50.67 -22.01
C VAL A 41 2.56 -50.61 -22.83
N SER A 42 3.20 -49.43 -22.85
CA SER A 42 4.66 -49.14 -22.95
C SER A 42 5.44 -49.51 -24.25
N PRO A 43 6.57 -48.84 -24.60
CA PRO A 43 7.58 -48.33 -23.67
C PRO A 43 8.22 -46.95 -23.93
N GLN A 44 8.93 -46.52 -22.88
CA GLN A 44 9.83 -45.38 -22.76
C GLN A 44 10.90 -45.32 -23.87
N ARG A 45 11.21 -44.10 -24.34
CA ARG A 45 12.51 -43.78 -24.95
C ARG A 45 13.15 -42.62 -24.20
N GLN A 46 14.37 -42.88 -23.73
CA GLN A 46 15.29 -41.94 -23.14
C GLN A 46 16.06 -41.17 -24.23
N ARG A 47 16.46 -39.95 -23.85
CA ARG A 47 17.65 -39.15 -24.25
C ARG A 47 17.67 -38.51 -25.64
N GLU A 48 17.89 -37.20 -25.67
CA GLU A 48 19.17 -36.57 -26.04
C GLU A 48 19.16 -35.08 -25.67
N GLU A 49 20.26 -34.60 -25.08
CA GLU A 49 20.56 -33.18 -24.91
C GLU A 49 21.21 -32.64 -26.19
N PRO A 50 21.02 -31.35 -26.51
CA PRO A 50 22.05 -30.59 -27.19
C PRO A 50 22.57 -29.49 -26.27
N ALA A 51 23.88 -29.55 -26.02
CA ALA A 51 24.67 -28.38 -25.73
C ALA A 51 24.64 -27.46 -26.96
N ASP A 52 24.29 -26.19 -26.80
CA ASP A 52 25.07 -25.15 -27.46
C ASP A 52 25.00 -23.84 -26.69
N THR A 53 26.19 -23.30 -26.51
CA THR A 53 26.53 -22.04 -25.89
C THR A 53 26.24 -20.90 -26.86
N SER A 54 25.57 -19.85 -26.39
CA SER A 54 25.74 -18.52 -26.97
C SER A 54 25.70 -17.48 -25.87
N ASP A 55 26.91 -17.03 -25.50
CA ASP A 55 27.19 -15.78 -24.81
C ASP A 55 26.42 -14.63 -25.46
N LEU A 56 25.59 -13.96 -24.67
CA LEU A 56 25.27 -12.55 -24.87
C LEU A 56 25.37 -11.88 -23.50
N SER A 57 26.49 -11.20 -23.34
CA SER A 57 26.83 -10.26 -22.27
C SER A 57 25.65 -9.34 -21.94
N GLY A 58 25.22 -9.37 -20.67
CA GLY A 58 24.29 -8.43 -20.08
C GLY A 58 24.72 -8.13 -18.66
N GLU A 59 25.43 -7.03 -18.51
CA GLU A 59 25.68 -6.21 -17.31
C GLU A 59 25.28 -6.84 -15.95
N ASP A 60 26.30 -7.21 -15.17
CA ASP A 60 26.20 -7.62 -13.76
C ASP A 60 25.45 -6.55 -12.94
N ASP A 61 24.24 -6.88 -12.53
CA ASP A 61 23.48 -6.16 -11.50
C ASP A 61 23.11 -7.17 -10.38
N ASP A 62 24.13 -7.91 -9.90
CA ASP A 62 24.01 -8.87 -8.80
C ASP A 62 24.48 -8.23 -7.48
N ASP A 63 23.66 -7.32 -6.96
CA ASP A 63 23.67 -6.96 -5.52
C ASP A 63 22.35 -7.35 -4.86
N TYR A 64 21.86 -8.57 -5.18
CA TYR A 64 20.67 -9.13 -4.55
C TYR A 64 20.97 -9.53 -3.11
N VAL A 65 20.58 -8.67 -2.16
CA VAL A 65 20.57 -8.99 -0.74
C VAL A 65 19.25 -9.71 -0.38
N PRO A 66 19.29 -10.99 0.06
CA PRO A 66 18.08 -11.70 0.46
C PRO A 66 17.31 -10.97 1.57
N TYR A 67 15.99 -10.83 1.42
CA TYR A 67 15.15 -10.16 2.41
C TYR A 67 15.22 -10.86 3.76
N VAL A 68 15.71 -10.14 4.78
CA VAL A 68 15.73 -10.59 6.18
C VAL A 68 14.47 -10.08 6.90
N PRO A 69 13.63 -10.99 7.45
CA PRO A 69 12.48 -10.69 8.32
C PRO A 69 12.77 -9.58 9.35
N VAL A 70 11.85 -8.65 9.58
CA VAL A 70 12.08 -7.48 10.46
C VAL A 70 12.39 -7.92 11.90
N LYS A 71 11.79 -9.02 12.35
CA LYS A 71 12.08 -9.61 13.65
C LYS A 71 13.55 -10.04 13.79
N GLN A 72 14.12 -10.60 12.71
CA GLN A 72 15.53 -11.01 12.66
C GLN A 72 16.45 -9.79 12.58
N ARG A 73 16.08 -8.75 11.83
CA ARG A 73 16.82 -7.46 11.82
C ARG A 73 16.84 -6.79 13.19
N LYS A 74 15.71 -6.77 13.91
CA LYS A 74 15.64 -6.23 15.28
C LYS A 74 16.55 -7.01 16.24
N GLN A 75 16.59 -8.34 16.15
CA GLN A 75 17.49 -9.16 16.96
C GLN A 75 18.97 -8.90 16.65
N GLN A 76 19.34 -8.84 15.37
CA GLN A 76 20.71 -8.54 14.94
C GLN A 76 21.16 -7.15 15.39
N MET A 77 20.28 -6.14 15.29
CA MET A 77 20.57 -4.78 15.74
C MET A 77 20.79 -4.71 17.26
N LEU A 78 19.94 -5.37 18.05
CA LEU A 78 20.08 -5.43 19.50
C LEU A 78 21.41 -6.10 19.92
N GLN A 79 21.78 -7.19 19.23
CA GLN A 79 23.05 -7.89 19.49
C GLN A 79 24.27 -7.03 19.13
N LYS A 80 24.21 -6.28 18.02
CA LYS A 80 25.27 -5.34 17.61
C LYS A 80 25.40 -4.17 18.59
N LEU A 81 24.29 -3.67 19.11
CA LEU A 81 24.25 -2.57 20.08
C LEU A 81 24.81 -3.01 21.45
N LEU A 82 24.56 -4.26 21.86
CA LEU A 82 25.19 -4.87 23.04
C LEU A 82 26.70 -5.04 22.88
N GLN A 83 27.18 -5.41 21.69
CA GLN A 83 28.62 -5.50 21.40
C GLN A 83 29.30 -4.12 21.41
N MET A 84 28.68 -3.10 20.82
CA MET A 84 29.21 -1.73 20.85
C MET A 84 29.26 -1.19 22.28
N ARG A 85 28.20 -1.39 23.08
CA ARG A 85 28.19 -0.98 24.49
C ARG A 85 29.32 -1.64 25.29
N ARG A 86 29.63 -2.90 25.00
CA ARG A 86 30.76 -3.61 25.64
C ARG A 86 32.13 -3.05 25.21
N LYS A 87 32.22 -2.40 24.04
CA LYS A 87 33.44 -1.79 23.50
C LYS A 87 33.67 -0.36 24.00
N VAL A 88 32.61 0.41 24.20
CA VAL A 88 32.67 1.77 24.76
C VAL A 88 33.11 1.74 26.24
N VAL A 89 32.63 0.76 27.01
CA VAL A 89 33.04 0.59 28.42
C VAL A 89 34.54 0.30 28.56
N SER A 90 35.19 -0.28 27.54
CA SER A 90 36.65 -0.49 27.55
C SER A 90 37.48 0.72 27.11
N GLU A 91 36.87 1.73 26.50
CA GLU A 91 37.58 2.91 25.96
C GLU A 91 37.48 4.14 26.88
N GLU A 92 36.49 4.20 27.79
CA GLU A 92 36.31 5.29 28.75
C GLU A 92 37.25 5.25 29.97
N GLU A 93 37.99 4.16 30.19
CA GLU A 93 38.97 4.07 31.30
C GLU A 93 40.33 4.74 31.02
N GLN A 94 40.53 5.37 29.85
CA GLN A 94 41.89 5.80 29.42
C GLN A 94 42.10 7.27 29.02
N ARG A 95 41.16 8.21 29.17
CA ARG A 95 41.44 9.62 28.81
C ARG A 95 40.85 10.64 29.78
N ASP A 96 41.73 11.27 30.55
CA ASP A 96 41.52 12.56 31.20
C ASP A 96 42.73 13.49 30.93
N SER A 97 42.46 14.81 30.96
CA SER A 97 43.33 15.99 30.92
C SER A 97 43.49 16.81 29.61
N GLY A 98 43.24 18.14 29.74
CA GLY A 98 44.03 19.21 29.10
C GLY A 98 43.30 20.27 28.26
N SER A 99 43.61 21.56 28.50
CA SER A 99 42.88 22.81 28.15
C SER A 99 43.43 23.67 26.96
N GLU A 100 42.61 24.68 26.59
CA GLU A 100 42.68 25.88 25.69
C GLU A 100 44.00 26.47 25.12
N GLN A 101 43.94 27.07 23.89
CA GLN A 101 44.17 28.52 23.59
C GLN A 101 44.08 28.89 22.08
N ARG A 102 43.80 30.18 21.80
CA ARG A 102 43.64 30.85 20.48
C ARG A 102 44.91 31.59 20.04
N GLY A 103 45.05 31.87 18.73
CA GLY A 103 45.99 32.84 18.15
C GLY A 103 45.35 33.73 17.08
N ASP A 104 45.69 35.03 17.14
CA ASP A 104 46.16 35.98 16.10
C ASP A 104 45.35 36.19 14.80
N GLU A 105 45.21 37.36 14.17
CA GLU A 105 45.77 38.72 14.29
C GLU A 105 44.91 39.63 13.35
N ASP A 106 44.71 40.92 13.66
CA ASP A 106 44.16 41.95 12.75
C ASP A 106 45.15 43.14 12.69
N ASP A 107 45.29 43.76 11.51
CA ASP A 107 46.06 44.99 11.22
C ASP A 107 45.55 46.25 11.96
N ILE A 108 46.45 47.16 12.36
CA ILE A 108 46.19 48.38 13.18
C ILE A 108 46.58 49.68 12.42
N PRO A 109 45.81 50.79 12.54
CA PRO A 109 46.32 52.15 12.27
C PRO A 109 46.46 53.04 13.53
N LEU A 110 47.48 53.92 13.47
CA LEU A 110 48.14 54.70 14.52
C LEU A 110 47.44 55.99 15.03
N GLY A 111 47.71 56.34 16.30
CA GLY A 111 47.64 57.71 16.85
C GLY A 111 47.67 57.78 18.40
N PRO A 112 48.65 58.45 19.07
CA PRO A 112 48.85 58.36 20.52
C PRO A 112 48.13 59.45 21.35
N GLN A 113 47.44 59.05 22.43
CA GLN A 113 46.91 59.95 23.46
C GLN A 113 47.71 59.81 24.77
N SER A 114 48.17 60.93 25.33
CA SER A 114 49.29 60.99 26.27
C SER A 114 48.96 60.96 27.76
N ASN A 115 47.71 60.70 28.19
CA ASN A 115 47.36 60.71 29.63
C ASN A 115 46.51 59.51 30.08
N ILE A 116 46.68 58.34 29.45
CA ILE A 116 45.93 57.13 29.77
C ILE A 116 46.90 55.96 29.72
N SER A 117 46.84 55.04 30.70
CA SER A 117 47.68 53.85 30.69
C SER A 117 47.47 53.09 29.37
N LEU A 118 48.56 52.67 28.74
CA LEU A 118 48.51 51.91 27.48
C LEU A 118 47.60 50.68 27.58
N LEU A 119 47.50 50.10 28.78
CA LEU A 119 46.57 49.00 29.10
C LEU A 119 45.10 49.41 29.01
N ASP A 120 44.73 50.60 29.51
CA ASP A 120 43.35 51.10 29.48
C ASP A 120 42.92 51.46 28.06
N GLN A 121 43.81 52.03 27.25
CA GLN A 121 43.54 52.28 25.83
C GLN A 121 43.23 50.97 25.08
N HIS A 122 43.93 49.89 25.43
CA HIS A 122 43.74 48.57 24.85
C HIS A 122 42.38 47.96 25.22
N GLN A 123 41.98 48.08 26.49
CA GLN A 123 40.67 47.62 26.95
C GLN A 123 39.54 48.39 26.27
N HIS A 124 39.68 49.71 26.13
CA HIS A 124 38.66 50.55 25.50
C HIS A 124 38.49 50.26 24.00
N LEU A 125 39.58 49.95 23.30
CA LEU A 125 39.54 49.53 21.90
C LEU A 125 38.93 48.13 21.75
N LYS A 126 39.19 47.22 22.69
CA LYS A 126 38.62 45.87 22.74
C LYS A 126 37.11 45.91 22.94
N GLU A 127 36.64 46.65 23.94
CA GLU A 127 35.20 46.82 24.21
C GLU A 127 34.47 47.43 23.00
N LYS A 128 35.09 48.41 22.32
CA LYS A 128 34.51 49.05 21.13
C LYS A 128 34.47 48.13 19.91
N ALA A 129 35.43 47.20 19.79
CA ALA A 129 35.44 46.18 18.75
C ALA A 129 34.43 45.06 19.04
N GLU A 130 34.28 44.65 20.29
CA GLU A 130 33.25 43.69 20.74
C GLU A 130 31.85 44.24 20.49
N ALA A 131 31.58 45.50 20.86
CA ALA A 131 30.30 46.15 20.59
C ALA A 131 29.99 46.26 19.07
N ARG A 132 31.01 46.47 18.22
CA ARG A 132 30.84 46.47 16.76
C ARG A 132 30.59 45.07 16.19
N LYS A 133 31.22 44.03 16.75
CA LYS A 133 31.01 42.63 16.37
C LYS A 133 29.62 42.13 16.78
N GLU A 134 29.16 42.50 17.97
CA GLU A 134 27.79 42.23 18.40
C GLU A 134 26.77 42.90 17.47
N SER A 135 26.99 44.17 17.12
CA SER A 135 26.13 44.90 16.18
C SER A 135 26.11 44.28 14.76
N ALA A 136 27.24 43.78 14.27
CA ALA A 136 27.32 43.13 12.96
C ALA A 136 26.63 41.76 12.96
N LYS A 137 26.81 40.98 14.03
CA LYS A 137 26.16 39.67 14.21
C LYS A 137 24.65 39.81 14.34
N GLU A 138 24.17 40.83 15.05
CA GLU A 138 22.75 41.14 15.17
C GLU A 138 22.12 41.54 13.83
N LYS A 139 22.86 42.28 12.98
CA LYS A 139 22.41 42.59 11.61
C LYS A 139 22.34 41.36 10.72
N GLN A 140 23.34 40.47 10.79
CA GLN A 140 23.34 39.20 10.05
C GLN A 140 22.17 38.30 10.47
N LEU A 141 21.90 38.20 11.78
CA LEU A 141 20.76 37.45 12.30
C LEU A 141 19.42 38.01 11.79
N LYS A 142 19.27 39.34 11.76
CA LYS A 142 18.06 39.99 11.21
C LYS A 142 17.91 39.78 9.69
N GLU A 143 19.03 39.73 8.97
CA GLU A 143 19.02 39.50 7.52
C GLU A 143 18.71 38.03 7.18
N GLU A 144 19.26 37.08 7.94
CA GLU A 144 18.91 35.66 7.89
C GLU A 144 17.43 35.42 8.25
N GLU A 145 16.92 36.09 9.30
CA GLU A 145 15.52 36.02 9.71
C GLU A 145 14.58 36.56 8.62
N LYS A 146 14.95 37.67 7.97
CA LYS A 146 14.21 38.25 6.84
C LYS A 146 14.24 37.35 5.60
N ILE A 147 15.35 36.68 5.33
CA ILE A 147 15.44 35.68 4.25
C ILE A 147 14.52 34.50 4.57
N LEU A 148 14.51 34.00 5.81
CA LEU A 148 13.64 32.91 6.25
C LEU A 148 12.15 33.29 6.12
N GLU A 149 11.78 34.52 6.49
CA GLU A 149 10.43 35.04 6.36
C GLU A 149 10.00 35.17 4.89
N SER A 150 10.87 35.70 4.02
CA SER A 150 10.59 35.81 2.58
C SER A 150 10.44 34.45 1.86
N VAL A 151 11.14 33.41 2.36
CA VAL A 151 11.00 32.03 1.87
C VAL A 151 9.70 31.38 2.36
N ALA A 152 9.19 31.78 3.53
CA ALA A 152 7.89 31.34 4.05
C ALA A 152 6.69 32.01 3.32
N GLU A 153 6.85 33.24 2.84
CA GLU A 153 5.81 33.97 2.10
C GLU A 153 5.67 33.53 0.64
N GLY A 154 6.74 33.00 0.04
CA GLY A 154 6.65 32.26 -1.21
C GLY A 154 5.82 31.00 -0.98
N ARG A 155 4.69 30.84 -1.67
CA ARG A 155 3.85 29.63 -1.68
C ARG A 155 4.59 28.40 -2.25
N ALA A 156 5.69 28.00 -1.64
CA ALA A 156 6.36 26.74 -1.85
C ALA A 156 5.65 25.72 -0.95
N LEU A 157 4.59 25.12 -1.49
CA LEU A 157 3.95 23.88 -1.03
C LEU A 157 3.85 23.73 0.49
N MET A 158 2.77 24.24 1.08
CA MET A 158 2.35 23.80 2.42
C MET A 158 2.44 22.28 2.49
N SER A 159 3.09 21.77 3.55
CA SER A 159 3.23 20.33 3.75
C SER A 159 1.82 19.71 3.81
N VAL A 160 1.64 18.52 3.24
CA VAL A 160 0.37 17.77 3.34
C VAL A 160 -0.09 17.64 4.80
N LYS A 161 0.86 17.66 5.74
CA LYS A 161 0.63 17.66 7.19
C LYS A 161 0.00 18.95 7.72
N GLU A 162 0.25 20.09 7.09
CA GLU A 162 -0.30 21.40 7.44
C GLU A 162 -1.71 21.60 6.84
N MET A 163 -1.99 20.97 5.69
CA MET A 163 -3.33 20.98 5.07
C MET A 163 -4.29 19.94 5.65
N ALA A 164 -3.77 18.81 6.14
CA ALA A 164 -4.58 17.82 6.84
C ALA A 164 -5.05 18.42 8.16
N LYS A 165 -6.37 18.51 8.36
CA LYS A 165 -7.02 19.05 9.58
C LYS A 165 -6.78 18.18 10.83
N GLY A 166 -5.57 17.68 11.07
CA GLY A 166 -5.22 16.81 12.18
C GLY A 166 -5.98 15.48 12.22
N ILE A 167 -6.60 15.05 11.11
CA ILE A 167 -7.37 13.81 11.07
C ILE A 167 -6.38 12.65 10.89
N THR A 168 -6.01 12.01 12.00
CA THR A 168 -5.38 10.69 11.99
C THR A 168 -6.48 9.63 11.90
N TYR A 169 -6.35 8.75 10.91
CA TYR A 169 -7.21 7.58 10.79
C TYR A 169 -6.47 6.41 11.43
N ASP A 170 -6.73 6.18 12.70
CA ASP A 170 -6.08 5.09 13.46
C ASP A 170 -6.84 3.76 13.34
N ASP A 171 -8.12 3.82 12.97
CA ASP A 171 -8.98 2.64 12.83
C ASP A 171 -8.87 2.00 11.44
N PRO A 172 -8.75 0.66 11.36
CA PRO A 172 -8.84 -0.06 10.09
C PRO A 172 -10.15 0.21 9.36
N ILE A 173 -10.11 0.14 8.03
CA ILE A 173 -11.31 0.29 7.20
C ILE A 173 -12.33 -0.78 7.60
N LYS A 174 -13.53 -0.36 7.98
CA LYS A 174 -14.61 -1.28 8.35
C LYS A 174 -15.18 -1.94 7.11
N THR A 175 -14.98 -3.24 6.96
CA THR A 175 -15.54 -4.05 5.86
C THR A 175 -16.55 -5.07 6.39
N SER A 176 -17.60 -5.36 5.61
CA SER A 176 -18.52 -6.47 5.93
C SER A 176 -17.98 -7.84 5.52
N TRP A 177 -16.87 -7.87 4.77
CA TRP A 177 -16.28 -9.12 4.29
C TRP A 177 -15.75 -9.96 5.46
N ARG A 178 -16.01 -11.26 5.40
CA ARG A 178 -15.48 -12.26 6.33
C ARG A 178 -15.12 -13.51 5.57
N ALA A 179 -13.98 -14.11 5.89
CA ALA A 179 -13.58 -15.40 5.36
C ALA A 179 -14.65 -16.49 5.66
N PRO A 180 -14.74 -17.55 4.85
CA PRO A 180 -15.64 -18.68 5.12
C PRO A 180 -15.40 -19.31 6.50
N ARG A 181 -16.47 -19.68 7.21
CA ARG A 181 -16.41 -20.25 8.58
C ARG A 181 -15.49 -21.46 8.69
N TYR A 182 -15.52 -22.35 7.69
CA TYR A 182 -14.67 -23.55 7.71
C TYR A 182 -13.18 -23.23 7.55
N ILE A 183 -12.80 -22.09 6.96
CA ILE A 183 -11.41 -21.63 6.85
C ILE A 183 -10.97 -20.98 8.17
N LEU A 184 -11.86 -20.17 8.77
CA LEU A 184 -11.62 -19.53 10.07
C LEU A 184 -11.49 -20.56 11.21
N GLY A 185 -12.26 -21.65 11.16
CA GLY A 185 -12.20 -22.73 12.15
C GLY A 185 -11.05 -23.72 11.95
N MET A 186 -10.19 -23.54 10.93
CA MET A 186 -9.00 -24.39 10.78
C MET A 186 -7.93 -23.98 11.79
N SER A 187 -7.12 -24.95 12.22
CA SER A 187 -5.96 -24.67 13.07
C SER A 187 -4.92 -23.82 12.34
N GLU A 188 -4.20 -22.99 13.10
CA GLU A 188 -3.11 -22.16 12.59
C GLU A 188 -2.04 -23.00 11.89
N ALA A 189 -1.72 -24.18 12.43
CA ALA A 189 -0.81 -25.14 11.79
C ALA A 189 -1.25 -25.54 10.36
N ARG A 190 -2.56 -25.57 10.07
CA ARG A 190 -3.06 -25.82 8.71
C ARG A 190 -2.88 -24.60 7.81
N HIS A 191 -3.09 -23.39 8.32
CA HIS A 191 -2.79 -22.16 7.60
C HIS A 191 -1.29 -22.07 7.28
N ASP A 192 -0.43 -22.40 8.23
CA ASP A 192 1.03 -22.39 8.05
C ASP A 192 1.51 -23.43 7.05
N ARG A 193 0.88 -24.62 7.00
CA ARG A 193 1.14 -25.58 5.93
C ARG A 193 0.85 -25.00 4.55
N VAL A 194 -0.22 -24.19 4.40
CA VAL A 194 -0.51 -23.50 3.14
C VAL A 194 0.55 -22.45 2.86
N ARG A 195 0.90 -21.59 3.83
CA ARG A 195 1.94 -20.56 3.67
C ARG A 195 3.28 -21.18 3.27
N LYS A 196 3.70 -22.26 3.95
CA LYS A 196 4.91 -23.02 3.64
C LYS A 196 4.86 -23.64 2.22
N LYS A 197 3.72 -24.22 1.82
CA LYS A 197 3.55 -24.81 0.48
C LYS A 197 3.71 -23.79 -0.65
N TYR A 198 3.26 -22.56 -0.44
CA TYR A 198 3.32 -21.48 -1.44
C TYR A 198 4.48 -20.51 -1.20
N HIS A 199 5.42 -20.84 -0.29
CA HIS A 199 6.56 -19.98 0.07
C HIS A 199 6.15 -18.56 0.47
N ILE A 200 5.03 -18.43 1.18
CA ILE A 200 4.51 -17.16 1.67
C ILE A 200 5.09 -16.91 3.05
N LEU A 201 5.81 -15.80 3.20
CA LEU A 201 6.25 -15.28 4.48
C LEU A 201 5.26 -14.20 4.94
N VAL A 202 4.90 -14.24 6.23
CA VAL A 202 3.97 -13.29 6.84
C VAL A 202 4.56 -12.75 8.13
N GLU A 203 4.39 -11.45 8.35
CA GLU A 203 4.74 -10.76 9.60
C GLU A 203 3.59 -9.83 9.98
N GLY A 204 3.33 -9.68 11.28
CA GLY A 204 2.27 -8.83 11.83
C GLY A 204 1.34 -9.57 12.79
N GLU A 205 0.44 -8.83 13.43
CA GLU A 205 -0.53 -9.37 14.39
C GLU A 205 -1.83 -9.75 13.67
N GLY A 206 -2.58 -10.74 14.15
CA GLY A 206 -3.94 -11.05 13.66
C GLY A 206 -4.05 -11.39 12.15
N ILE A 207 -3.05 -12.06 11.58
CA ILE A 207 -2.94 -12.33 10.13
C ILE A 207 -4.15 -13.16 9.63
N PRO A 208 -4.92 -12.68 8.64
CA PRO A 208 -6.04 -13.44 8.10
C PRO A 208 -5.60 -14.76 7.47
N PRO A 209 -6.48 -15.78 7.43
CA PRO A 209 -6.12 -17.07 6.89
C PRO A 209 -5.84 -17.00 5.38
N PRO A 210 -4.86 -17.75 4.86
CA PRO A 210 -4.59 -17.83 3.43
C PRO A 210 -5.74 -18.55 2.71
N ILE A 211 -6.25 -17.97 1.62
CA ILE A 211 -7.36 -18.54 0.84
C ILE A 211 -6.85 -18.95 -0.54
N LYS A 212 -7.08 -20.21 -0.90
CA LYS A 212 -6.47 -20.81 -2.11
C LYS A 212 -7.32 -20.70 -3.36
N SER A 213 -8.53 -20.16 -3.28
CA SER A 213 -9.44 -20.02 -4.42
C SER A 213 -10.16 -18.68 -4.39
N PHE A 214 -10.26 -18.03 -5.55
CA PHE A 214 -11.05 -16.80 -5.71
C PHE A 214 -12.52 -16.98 -5.32
N LYS A 215 -13.09 -18.19 -5.53
CA LYS A 215 -14.47 -18.48 -5.13
C LYS A 215 -14.63 -18.43 -3.61
N GLU A 216 -13.66 -18.96 -2.87
CA GLU A 216 -13.64 -18.94 -1.39
C GLU A 216 -13.41 -17.53 -0.84
N MET A 217 -12.80 -16.64 -1.62
CA MET A 217 -12.67 -15.21 -1.31
C MET A 217 -13.99 -14.44 -1.48
N LYS A 218 -15.08 -15.10 -1.91
CA LYS A 218 -16.44 -14.54 -2.04
C LYS A 218 -16.56 -13.40 -3.05
N PHE A 219 -15.82 -13.46 -4.16
CA PHE A 219 -16.01 -12.54 -5.27
C PHE A 219 -17.33 -12.82 -6.01
N PRO A 220 -18.02 -11.78 -6.55
CA PRO A 220 -19.15 -11.92 -7.45
C PRO A 220 -18.85 -12.83 -8.64
N ALA A 221 -19.89 -13.53 -9.12
CA ALA A 221 -19.78 -14.46 -10.25
C ALA A 221 -19.18 -13.79 -11.50
N ALA A 222 -19.52 -12.52 -11.76
CA ALA A 222 -18.94 -11.72 -12.83
C ALA A 222 -17.40 -11.64 -12.78
N ILE A 223 -16.82 -11.35 -11.61
CA ILE A 223 -15.35 -11.30 -11.44
C ILE A 223 -14.74 -12.69 -11.66
N LEU A 224 -15.35 -13.74 -11.12
CA LEU A 224 -14.88 -15.11 -11.31
C LEU A 224 -14.88 -15.53 -12.79
N ARG A 225 -15.93 -15.16 -13.55
CA ARG A 225 -15.98 -15.36 -15.00
C ARG A 225 -14.90 -14.56 -15.72
N GLY A 226 -14.67 -13.31 -15.33
CA GLY A 226 -13.62 -12.45 -15.87
C GLY A 226 -12.21 -13.03 -15.68
N LEU A 227 -11.90 -13.49 -14.46
CA LEU A 227 -10.64 -14.16 -14.14
C LEU A 227 -10.44 -15.40 -15.02
N LYS A 228 -11.46 -16.25 -15.14
CA LYS A 228 -11.42 -17.44 -16.01
C LYS A 228 -11.19 -17.07 -17.48
N LYS A 229 -11.85 -16.03 -18.00
CA LYS A 229 -11.65 -15.52 -19.38
C LYS A 229 -10.22 -15.03 -19.63
N LYS A 230 -9.56 -14.48 -18.60
CA LYS A 230 -8.15 -14.05 -18.64
C LYS A 230 -7.16 -15.21 -18.39
N GLY A 231 -7.63 -16.45 -18.28
CA GLY A 231 -6.80 -17.63 -18.02
C GLY A 231 -6.35 -17.78 -16.55
N ILE A 232 -6.88 -16.96 -15.64
CA ILE A 232 -6.50 -16.95 -14.23
C ILE A 232 -7.41 -17.93 -13.47
N GLN A 233 -6.94 -19.16 -13.30
CA GLN A 233 -7.72 -20.22 -12.64
C GLN A 233 -7.51 -20.27 -11.12
N GLN A 234 -6.28 -20.00 -10.66
CA GLN A 234 -5.89 -20.08 -9.26
C GLN A 234 -5.15 -18.80 -8.85
N PRO A 235 -5.31 -18.33 -7.60
CA PRO A 235 -4.58 -17.18 -7.10
C PRO A 235 -3.09 -17.48 -7.00
N THR A 236 -2.26 -16.47 -7.29
CA THR A 236 -0.82 -16.53 -7.09
C THR A 236 -0.48 -16.44 -5.59
N PRO A 237 0.75 -16.79 -5.15
CA PRO A 237 1.13 -16.75 -3.73
C PRO A 237 0.83 -15.42 -3.04
N ILE A 238 1.13 -14.29 -3.69
CA ILE A 238 0.85 -12.96 -3.13
C ILE A 238 -0.67 -12.68 -3.03
N GLN A 239 -1.48 -13.23 -3.93
CA GLN A 239 -2.93 -13.10 -3.92
C GLN A 239 -3.59 -13.98 -2.84
N ILE A 240 -3.06 -15.18 -2.59
CA ILE A 240 -3.56 -16.13 -1.58
C ILE A 240 -3.63 -15.49 -0.19
N GLN A 241 -2.62 -14.70 0.17
CA GLN A 241 -2.56 -14.01 1.46
C GLN A 241 -2.99 -12.54 1.36
N GLY A 242 -2.59 -11.83 0.31
CA GLY A 242 -2.82 -10.39 0.21
C GLY A 242 -4.28 -10.00 0.02
N ILE A 243 -5.02 -10.72 -0.82
CA ILE A 243 -6.44 -10.41 -1.07
C ILE A 243 -7.27 -10.56 0.23
N PRO A 244 -7.20 -11.69 0.97
CA PRO A 244 -7.89 -11.80 2.25
C PRO A 244 -7.49 -10.73 3.28
N THR A 245 -6.22 -10.30 3.28
CA THR A 245 -5.75 -9.24 4.18
C THR A 245 -6.44 -7.91 3.89
N ILE A 246 -6.45 -7.47 2.63
CA ILE A 246 -7.07 -6.18 2.24
C ILE A 246 -8.60 -6.25 2.37
N LEU A 247 -9.23 -7.36 1.98
CA LEU A 247 -10.68 -7.54 2.13
C LEU A 247 -11.11 -7.49 3.61
N SER A 248 -10.22 -7.86 4.54
CA SER A 248 -10.46 -7.73 5.99
C SER A 248 -10.33 -6.29 6.50
N GLY A 249 -10.03 -5.32 5.63
CA GLY A 249 -9.87 -3.91 5.98
C GLY A 249 -8.50 -3.57 6.59
N ARG A 250 -7.51 -4.45 6.42
CA ARG A 250 -6.19 -4.29 7.03
C ARG A 250 -5.18 -3.72 6.06
N ASP A 251 -4.31 -2.87 6.58
CA ASP A 251 -3.14 -2.39 5.88
C ASP A 251 -2.13 -3.52 5.68
N MET A 252 -1.46 -3.50 4.54
CA MET A 252 -0.44 -4.50 4.23
C MET A 252 0.67 -3.93 3.36
N ILE A 253 1.86 -4.48 3.56
CA ILE A 253 3.00 -4.32 2.64
C ILE A 253 3.18 -5.66 1.93
N GLY A 254 3.03 -5.66 0.60
CA GLY A 254 3.15 -6.86 -0.22
C GLY A 254 4.45 -6.86 -1.03
N ILE A 255 5.36 -7.77 -0.72
CA ILE A 255 6.62 -7.94 -1.45
C ILE A 255 6.53 -9.21 -2.30
N ALA A 256 6.69 -9.07 -3.62
CA ALA A 256 6.74 -10.18 -4.56
C ALA A 256 7.38 -9.73 -5.88
N PHE A 257 7.90 -10.68 -6.66
CA PHE A 257 8.54 -10.42 -7.97
C PHE A 257 7.60 -9.74 -8.98
N THR A 258 8.16 -9.15 -10.03
CA THR A 258 7.37 -8.71 -11.21
C THR A 258 6.64 -9.90 -11.82
N GLY A 259 5.49 -9.66 -12.46
CA GLY A 259 4.66 -10.75 -13.01
C GLY A 259 3.90 -11.63 -11.99
N SER A 260 4.14 -11.48 -10.67
CA SER A 260 3.46 -12.27 -9.63
C SER A 260 1.97 -11.96 -9.42
N GLY A 261 1.37 -11.07 -10.22
CA GLY A 261 -0.05 -10.74 -10.16
C GLY A 261 -0.44 -9.77 -9.04
N LYS A 262 0.50 -8.96 -8.53
CA LYS A 262 0.24 -7.94 -7.49
C LYS A 262 -0.89 -6.97 -7.85
N THR A 263 -1.08 -6.64 -9.13
CA THR A 263 -2.12 -5.71 -9.56
C THR A 263 -3.53 -6.14 -9.13
N LEU A 264 -3.83 -7.44 -9.18
CA LEU A 264 -5.13 -7.96 -8.72
C LEU A 264 -5.29 -7.94 -7.20
N VAL A 265 -4.18 -7.89 -6.46
CA VAL A 265 -4.19 -7.88 -4.99
C VAL A 265 -4.82 -6.60 -4.46
N PHE A 266 -4.58 -5.45 -5.09
CA PHE A 266 -5.19 -4.18 -4.68
C PHE A 266 -6.39 -3.79 -5.53
N THR A 267 -6.45 -4.12 -6.84
CA THR A 267 -7.59 -3.72 -7.68
C THR A 267 -8.88 -4.46 -7.32
N LEU A 268 -8.85 -5.78 -7.11
CA LEU A 268 -10.08 -6.54 -6.79
C LEU A 268 -10.68 -6.14 -5.44
N PRO A 269 -9.92 -5.99 -4.34
CA PRO A 269 -10.48 -5.52 -3.09
C PRO A 269 -11.01 -4.09 -3.14
N VAL A 270 -10.34 -3.17 -3.85
CA VAL A 270 -10.86 -1.80 -4.02
C VAL A 270 -12.21 -1.81 -4.76
N ILE A 271 -12.35 -2.61 -5.82
CA ILE A 271 -13.63 -2.77 -6.52
C ILE A 271 -14.71 -3.31 -5.57
N MET A 272 -14.38 -4.34 -4.76
CA MET A 272 -15.31 -4.90 -3.79
C MET A 272 -15.75 -3.89 -2.73
N PHE A 273 -14.80 -3.09 -2.23
CA PHE A 273 -15.08 -2.05 -1.26
C PHE A 273 -15.99 -0.96 -1.85
N CYS A 274 -15.68 -0.44 -3.04
CA CYS A 274 -16.51 0.55 -3.72
C CYS A 274 -17.91 0.00 -4.01
N LEU A 275 -18.01 -1.26 -4.46
CA LEU A 275 -19.30 -1.93 -4.70
C LEU A 275 -20.13 -2.05 -3.42
N GLU A 276 -19.50 -2.37 -2.29
CA GLU A 276 -20.17 -2.44 -1.00
C GLU A 276 -20.70 -1.06 -0.56
N GLN A 277 -19.90 -0.01 -0.71
CA GLN A 277 -20.32 1.34 -0.35
C GLN A 277 -21.47 1.83 -1.23
N GLU A 278 -21.36 1.66 -2.56
CA GLU A 278 -22.39 2.06 -3.52
C GLU A 278 -23.73 1.34 -3.26
N LYS A 279 -23.69 0.06 -2.87
CA LYS A 279 -24.90 -0.69 -2.50
C LYS A 279 -25.53 -0.21 -1.20
N ARG A 280 -24.73 0.26 -0.26
CA ARG A 280 -25.19 0.71 1.05
C ARG A 280 -25.78 2.12 0.97
N LEU A 281 -25.07 3.02 0.30
CA LEU A 281 -25.47 4.39 0.05
C LEU A 281 -24.93 4.78 -1.33
N PRO A 282 -25.80 4.93 -2.34
CA PRO A 282 -25.38 5.32 -3.69
C PRO A 282 -24.56 6.61 -3.67
N PHE A 283 -23.47 6.65 -4.44
CA PHE A 283 -22.56 7.77 -4.47
C PHE A 283 -23.25 9.02 -5.02
N SER A 284 -23.16 10.12 -4.26
CA SER A 284 -23.68 11.40 -4.73
C SER A 284 -22.75 12.02 -5.77
N LYS A 285 -23.32 12.82 -6.66
CA LYS A 285 -22.52 13.64 -7.58
C LYS A 285 -21.62 14.57 -6.77
N ARG A 286 -20.38 14.74 -7.22
CA ARG A 286 -19.33 15.57 -6.58
C ARG A 286 -18.78 15.03 -5.26
N GLU A 287 -19.12 13.80 -4.86
CA GLU A 287 -18.32 13.09 -3.86
C GLU A 287 -16.96 12.71 -4.47
N GLY A 288 -15.89 12.84 -3.70
CA GLY A 288 -14.55 12.45 -4.11
C GLY A 288 -14.42 10.93 -4.31
N PRO A 289 -13.26 10.45 -4.79
CA PRO A 289 -13.04 9.02 -4.99
C PRO A 289 -13.02 8.26 -3.65
N TYR A 290 -13.65 7.09 -3.62
CA TYR A 290 -13.60 6.16 -2.47
C TYR A 290 -12.33 5.29 -2.45
N GLY A 291 -11.63 5.20 -3.58
CA GLY A 291 -10.37 4.48 -3.70
C GLY A 291 -9.40 5.24 -4.60
N LEU A 292 -8.15 5.31 -4.18
CA LEU A 292 -7.06 5.94 -4.93
C LEU A 292 -5.92 4.94 -5.09
N ILE A 293 -5.48 4.73 -6.34
CA ILE A 293 -4.30 3.94 -6.67
C ILE A 293 -3.29 4.88 -7.29
N ILE A 294 -2.09 4.95 -6.69
CA ILE A 294 -0.98 5.78 -7.17
C ILE A 294 0.01 4.87 -7.90
N CYS A 295 0.44 5.28 -9.08
CA CYS A 295 1.40 4.55 -9.91
C CYS A 295 2.62 5.41 -10.23
N PRO A 296 3.82 4.81 -10.36
CA PRO A 296 5.06 5.53 -10.66
C PRO A 296 5.15 6.05 -12.10
N SER A 297 4.43 5.45 -13.05
CA SER A 297 4.45 5.83 -14.46
C SER A 297 3.04 5.92 -15.07
N ARG A 298 2.93 6.66 -16.18
CA ARG A 298 1.66 6.86 -16.90
C ARG A 298 1.18 5.56 -17.54
N GLU A 299 2.12 4.77 -18.03
CA GLU A 299 1.89 3.49 -18.70
C GLU A 299 1.34 2.47 -17.71
N LEU A 300 1.91 2.40 -16.50
CA LEU A 300 1.43 1.51 -15.46
C LEU A 300 0.06 1.95 -14.91
N ALA A 301 -0.18 3.27 -14.82
CA ALA A 301 -1.50 3.80 -14.48
C ALA A 301 -2.56 3.41 -15.52
N ARG A 302 -2.26 3.54 -16.83
CA ARG A 302 -3.13 3.11 -17.93
C ARG A 302 -3.44 1.61 -17.88
N GLN A 303 -2.41 0.78 -17.67
CA GLN A 303 -2.59 -0.67 -17.55
C GLN A 303 -3.50 -1.04 -16.37
N THR A 304 -3.28 -0.40 -15.21
CA THR A 304 -4.09 -0.63 -14.01
C THR A 304 -5.53 -0.16 -14.19
N HIS A 305 -5.72 1.00 -14.82
CA HIS A 305 -7.05 1.55 -15.12
C HIS A 305 -7.84 0.65 -16.07
N GLY A 306 -7.22 0.12 -17.14
CA GLY A 306 -7.88 -0.85 -18.02
C GLY A 306 -8.30 -2.15 -17.32
N ILE A 307 -7.55 -2.59 -16.29
CA ILE A 307 -7.95 -3.73 -15.46
C ILE A 307 -9.18 -3.38 -14.61
N LEU A 308 -9.22 -2.20 -14.01
CA LEU A 308 -10.38 -1.73 -13.24
C LEU A 308 -11.63 -1.66 -14.11
N GLU A 309 -11.55 -0.97 -15.26
CA GLU A 309 -12.67 -0.84 -16.21
C GLU A 309 -13.19 -2.20 -16.66
N TYR A 310 -12.30 -3.15 -16.96
CA TYR A 310 -12.69 -4.50 -17.36
C TYR A 310 -13.58 -5.18 -16.31
N TYR A 311 -13.19 -5.17 -15.04
CA TYR A 311 -13.97 -5.81 -13.98
C TYR A 311 -15.21 -5.01 -13.58
N CYS A 312 -15.15 -3.67 -13.56
CA CYS A 312 -16.32 -2.82 -13.31
C CYS A 312 -17.40 -3.03 -14.38
N ARG A 313 -17.01 -3.11 -15.65
CA ARG A 313 -17.94 -3.40 -16.76
C ARG A 313 -18.60 -4.78 -16.61
N LEU A 314 -17.83 -5.81 -16.24
CA LEU A 314 -18.39 -7.15 -16.00
C LEU A 314 -19.41 -7.17 -14.86
N LEU A 315 -19.18 -6.39 -13.80
CA LEU A 315 -20.13 -6.27 -12.68
C LEU A 315 -21.42 -5.60 -13.15
N GLN A 316 -21.31 -4.52 -13.94
CA GLN A 316 -22.46 -3.81 -14.50
C GLN A 316 -23.29 -4.70 -15.45
N GLU A 317 -22.65 -5.52 -16.29
CA GLU A 317 -23.31 -6.52 -17.14
C GLU A 317 -24.11 -7.56 -16.33
N ASP A 318 -23.71 -7.82 -15.08
CA ASP A 318 -24.37 -8.74 -14.14
C ASP A 318 -25.46 -8.05 -13.30
N GLY A 319 -25.83 -6.81 -13.64
CA GLY A 319 -26.88 -6.02 -12.99
C GLY A 319 -26.47 -5.35 -11.68
N LEU A 320 -25.17 -5.25 -11.40
CA LEU A 320 -24.67 -4.54 -10.22
C LEU A 320 -24.54 -3.03 -10.49
N PRO A 321 -24.56 -2.18 -9.43
CA PRO A 321 -24.40 -0.74 -9.58
C PRO A 321 -23.13 -0.38 -10.37
N PRO A 322 -23.20 0.62 -11.26
CA PRO A 322 -22.07 1.03 -12.08
C PRO A 322 -21.00 1.70 -11.22
N LEU A 323 -19.77 1.20 -11.31
CA LEU A 323 -18.61 1.82 -10.68
C LEU A 323 -17.83 2.62 -11.71
N ARG A 324 -17.52 3.87 -11.37
CA ARG A 324 -16.76 4.78 -12.23
C ARG A 324 -15.28 4.76 -11.86
N CYS A 325 -14.42 4.79 -12.86
CA CYS A 325 -12.97 4.83 -12.68
C CYS A 325 -12.38 5.97 -13.52
N ALA A 326 -11.77 6.95 -12.88
CA ALA A 326 -11.09 8.05 -13.55
C ALA A 326 -9.58 7.77 -13.63
N LEU A 327 -8.97 8.07 -14.78
CA LEU A 327 -7.53 8.01 -14.98
C LEU A 327 -6.94 9.42 -14.99
N CYS A 328 -6.13 9.74 -13.98
CA CYS A 328 -5.47 11.03 -13.85
C CYS A 328 -3.97 10.90 -14.13
N ILE A 329 -3.54 11.27 -15.34
CA ILE A 329 -2.13 11.24 -15.76
C ILE A 329 -1.76 12.50 -16.56
N GLY A 330 -0.49 12.87 -16.52
CA GLY A 330 0.03 13.97 -17.34
C GLY A 330 -0.05 13.69 -18.84
N GLY A 331 -0.23 14.74 -19.64
CA GLY A 331 -0.30 14.63 -21.11
C GLY A 331 -1.68 14.22 -21.66
N MET A 332 -2.72 14.18 -20.83
CA MET A 332 -4.12 14.08 -21.25
C MET A 332 -4.84 15.40 -20.95
N SER A 333 -5.92 15.68 -21.67
CA SER A 333 -6.75 16.85 -21.44
C SER A 333 -7.37 16.81 -20.05
N VAL A 334 -7.21 17.89 -19.28
CA VAL A 334 -7.84 18.04 -17.96
C VAL A 334 -9.37 17.94 -18.06
N LYS A 335 -9.95 18.39 -19.19
CA LYS A 335 -11.39 18.34 -19.43
C LYS A 335 -11.91 16.90 -19.43
N GLU A 336 -11.23 16.00 -20.14
CA GLU A 336 -11.59 14.57 -20.23
C GLU A 336 -11.54 13.90 -18.85
N GLN A 337 -10.51 14.22 -18.06
CA GLN A 337 -10.36 13.69 -16.69
C GLN A 337 -11.48 14.19 -15.78
N MET A 338 -11.86 15.47 -15.90
CA MET A 338 -12.90 16.09 -15.08
C MET A 338 -14.31 15.62 -15.43
N GLU A 339 -14.58 15.27 -16.69
CA GLU A 339 -15.91 14.79 -17.10
C GLU A 339 -16.30 13.50 -16.37
N THR A 340 -15.37 12.56 -16.22
CA THR A 340 -15.62 11.29 -15.50
C THR A 340 -15.97 11.52 -14.02
N ILE A 341 -15.37 12.54 -13.40
CA ILE A 341 -15.57 12.89 -11.99
C ILE A 341 -16.87 13.68 -11.77
N LYS A 342 -17.26 14.53 -12.73
CA LYS A 342 -18.43 15.41 -12.62
C LYS A 342 -19.77 14.72 -12.85
N GLN A 343 -19.79 13.60 -13.56
CA GLN A 343 -20.99 12.78 -13.77
C GLN A 343 -21.55 12.25 -12.45
#